data_AF-R6LWN6-F1
#
_entry.id   AF-R6LWN6-F1
#
_cell.length_a   1.000
_cell.length_b   1.000
_cell.length_c   1.000
_cell.angle_alpha   90.00
_cell.angle_beta   90.00
_cell.angle_gamma   90.00
#
_symmetry.space_group_name_H-M   'P 1'
#
loop_
_entity.id
_entity.type
_entity.pdbx_description
1 polymer ?
#
loop_
_entity_poly.entity_id
_entity_poly.type
_entity_poly.pdbx_seq_one_letter_code
_entity_poly.pdbx_strand_id
1 'polypeptide(L)'
;MGRLLSGSAVRRILCAVGAFFSAAFRGSRLNQAVGCAWKNSALRGWFRRRLDAQDGCVQSSRTTRLLQSLNGWLSRRFRLKDTWSASCLHRCFSAIACCGRESRLLGWLFRRGVTGLLLTLLGVYVLIDYTLRELLTVPLLSSVWDELLILFVLFWIVWGRMGRKEPVRTRANPLDLPVFAFFCVGLALMCVVGSYPSIQLDGYRATVQYILWFYLVTRLLRDRSDLTWLYSLFCAVAFGVAVHGIYQYIIGVPMPSHWMSKAETAVRTRVFSIFGSPNIMGDFMVMFAPMTAALAYYTDRKPLKLAAWLATFVMCFACLFTMSRGAWVGMAIAVVLFILLVDRRLFGLLLAACALLMFVPFVRTRISFLFTDEFVAASNNGGRSERWATGLALLNSADPWLGYGLGMFGGAIAMQTQIMDWIEYFYMDNYYLKILVEMGYVGLASFAVMMLTLVWTGNRTLFRLRGQRRHMEGTLYPLCAGMFAGLCGVLAHCFFENIFEQPYMMVYFWTIAAMLVWAGFLQNPRKEVV
;
A
#
# COMPACT_ATOMS: atom_id res chain seq x y z
N MET A 1 35.46 22.14 16.71
CA MET A 1 34.51 22.42 15.61
C MET A 1 33.35 23.37 15.97
N GLY A 2 32.90 23.49 17.23
CA GLY A 2 31.76 24.35 17.60
C GLY A 2 31.95 25.89 17.50
N ARG A 3 33.19 26.39 17.41
CA ARG A 3 33.49 27.84 17.33
C ARG A 3 33.72 28.39 15.92
N LEU A 4 33.82 27.54 14.89
CA LEU A 4 34.00 27.98 13.49
C LEU A 4 32.67 28.21 12.75
N LEU A 5 31.56 27.66 13.27
CA LEU A 5 30.23 27.81 12.67
C LEU A 5 29.39 28.92 13.31
N SER A 6 29.89 29.67 14.30
CA SER A 6 29.17 30.81 14.91
C SER A 6 29.25 32.10 14.07
N GLY A 7 30.25 32.21 13.18
CA GLY A 7 30.46 33.37 12.31
C GLY A 7 29.90 33.24 10.89
N SER A 8 29.51 32.04 10.45
CA SER A 8 29.10 31.79 9.06
C SER A 8 27.81 32.54 8.70
N ALA A 9 27.89 33.37 7.65
CA ALA A 9 26.74 34.05 7.05
C ALA A 9 25.63 33.06 6.68
N VAL A 10 25.97 31.85 6.26
CA VAL A 10 25.02 30.78 5.91
C VAL A 10 24.21 30.34 7.13
N ARG A 11 24.83 30.19 8.31
CA ARG A 11 24.09 29.86 9.53
C ARG A 11 23.19 31.02 9.96
N ARG A 12 23.63 32.27 9.83
CA ARG A 12 22.79 33.44 10.15
C ARG A 12 21.61 33.57 9.19
N ILE A 13 21.82 33.32 7.90
CA ILE A 13 20.75 33.31 6.89
C ILE A 13 19.78 32.16 7.17
N LEU A 14 20.25 30.95 7.45
CA LEU A 14 19.36 29.81 7.79
C LEU A 14 18.60 30.04 9.10
N CYS A 15 19.23 30.64 10.12
CA CYS A 15 18.56 31.03 11.35
C CYS A 15 17.57 32.19 11.13
N ALA A 16 17.88 33.15 10.27
CA ALA A 16 17.01 34.28 9.94
C ALA A 16 15.81 33.83 9.10
N VAL A 17 16.01 32.94 8.13
CA VAL A 17 14.93 32.31 7.35
C VAL A 17 14.08 31.43 8.26
N GLY A 18 14.70 30.62 9.13
CA GLY A 18 13.99 29.82 10.13
C GLY A 18 13.20 30.68 11.13
N ALA A 19 13.76 31.82 11.56
CA ALA A 19 13.10 32.78 12.44
C ALA A 19 11.98 33.55 11.73
N PHE A 20 12.16 33.90 10.44
CA PHE A 20 11.15 34.55 9.61
C PHE A 20 9.96 33.63 9.37
N PHE A 21 10.17 32.37 8.97
CA PHE A 21 9.09 31.40 8.85
C PHE A 21 8.45 31.06 10.21
N SER A 22 9.25 30.97 11.27
CA SER A 22 8.76 30.81 12.65
C SER A 22 7.88 31.99 13.08
N ALA A 23 8.27 33.23 12.79
CA ALA A 23 7.54 34.44 13.15
C ALA A 23 6.31 34.66 12.24
N ALA A 24 6.41 34.36 10.95
CA ALA A 24 5.30 34.44 9.99
C ALA A 24 4.20 33.41 10.31
N PHE A 25 4.55 32.24 10.86
CA PHE A 25 3.58 31.19 11.20
C PHE A 25 3.18 31.14 12.68
N ARG A 26 4.04 31.50 13.64
CA ARG A 26 3.68 31.58 15.06
C ARG A 26 2.98 32.90 15.35
N GLY A 27 1.65 32.84 15.44
CA GLY A 27 0.85 33.95 15.95
C GLY A 27 0.34 34.94 14.89
N SER A 28 0.36 34.59 13.61
CA SER A 28 -0.39 35.40 12.64
C SER A 28 -1.86 35.42 13.07
N ARG A 29 -2.45 36.63 13.13
CA ARG A 29 -3.87 36.82 13.49
C ARG A 29 -4.78 35.95 12.63
N LEU A 30 -4.37 35.67 11.40
CA LEU A 30 -5.05 34.79 10.47
C LEU A 30 -5.00 33.31 10.90
N ASN A 31 -3.84 32.79 11.35
CA ASN A 31 -3.76 31.42 11.89
C ASN A 31 -4.54 31.26 13.21
N GLN A 32 -4.56 32.29 14.05
CA GLN A 32 -5.38 32.29 15.27
C GLN A 32 -6.87 32.39 14.93
N ALA A 33 -7.26 33.24 13.99
CA ALA A 33 -8.64 33.39 13.54
C ALA A 33 -9.15 32.13 12.82
N VAL A 34 -8.39 31.57 11.89
CA VAL A 34 -8.69 30.29 11.22
C VAL A 34 -8.68 29.14 12.25
N GLY A 35 -7.74 29.16 13.20
CA GLY A 35 -7.68 28.18 14.29
C GLY A 35 -8.88 28.24 15.22
N CYS A 36 -9.37 29.43 15.57
CA CYS A 36 -10.57 29.66 16.37
C CYS A 36 -11.85 29.33 15.58
N ALA A 37 -11.95 29.76 14.33
CA ALA A 37 -13.06 29.42 13.43
C ALA A 37 -13.16 27.90 13.24
N TRP A 38 -12.04 27.20 13.06
CA TRP A 38 -12.02 25.74 13.00
C TRP A 38 -12.38 25.10 14.34
N LYS A 39 -11.89 25.62 15.47
CA LYS A 39 -12.25 25.14 16.82
C LYS A 39 -13.75 25.21 17.08
N ASN A 40 -14.41 26.25 16.59
CA ASN A 40 -15.83 26.50 16.80
C ASN A 40 -16.72 26.01 15.63
N SER A 41 -16.12 25.47 14.56
CA SER A 41 -16.85 25.02 13.38
C SER A 41 -17.72 23.79 13.68
N ALA A 42 -18.99 23.85 13.27
CA ALA A 42 -19.91 22.72 13.28
C ALA A 42 -19.35 21.51 12.51
N LEU A 43 -18.56 21.76 11.45
CA LEU A 43 -17.91 20.73 10.65
C LEU A 43 -16.85 19.97 11.46
N ARG A 44 -16.00 20.67 12.23
CA ARG A 44 -15.08 20.01 13.17
C ARG A 44 -15.84 19.20 14.22
N GLY A 45 -16.94 19.75 14.76
CA GLY A 45 -17.80 19.04 15.70
C GLY A 45 -18.43 17.77 15.11
N TRP A 46 -18.83 17.82 13.84
CA TRP A 46 -19.34 16.66 13.09
C TRP A 46 -18.25 15.60 12.88
N PHE A 47 -17.08 15.99 12.37
CA PHE A 47 -15.94 15.07 12.17
C PHE A 47 -15.50 14.45 13.48
N ARG A 48 -15.36 15.23 14.56
CA ARG A 48 -14.97 14.70 15.87
C ARG A 48 -15.98 13.68 16.37
N ARG A 49 -17.29 13.98 16.30
CA ARG A 49 -18.35 13.04 16.70
C ARG A 49 -18.31 11.75 15.88
N ARG A 50 -18.09 11.84 14.57
CA ARG A 50 -18.06 10.67 13.66
C ARG A 50 -16.76 9.85 13.79
N LEU A 51 -15.62 10.49 14.03
CA LEU A 51 -14.35 9.79 14.26
C LEU A 51 -14.33 9.09 15.62
N ASP A 52 -14.88 9.73 16.66
CA ASP A 52 -14.97 9.22 18.04
C ASP A 52 -16.17 8.27 18.26
N ALA A 53 -17.06 8.14 17.28
CA ALA A 53 -18.22 7.27 17.38
C ALA A 53 -17.80 5.84 17.74
N GLN A 54 -18.51 5.21 18.68
CA GLN A 54 -18.29 3.81 19.01
C GLN A 54 -18.71 2.91 17.84
N ASP A 55 -18.04 1.78 17.66
CA ASP A 55 -18.37 0.81 16.59
C ASP A 55 -19.58 -0.07 16.93
N GLY A 56 -20.51 0.44 17.75
CA GLY A 56 -21.69 -0.31 18.19
C GLY A 56 -22.48 -0.88 17.00
N CYS A 57 -22.57 -0.15 15.89
CA CYS A 57 -23.24 -0.61 14.67
C CYS A 57 -22.53 -1.80 13.99
N VAL A 58 -21.19 -1.80 13.96
CA VAL A 58 -20.43 -2.93 13.42
C VAL A 58 -20.57 -4.12 14.35
N GLN A 59 -20.42 -3.92 15.66
CA GLN A 59 -20.50 -4.99 16.65
C GLN A 59 -21.90 -5.62 16.75
N SER A 60 -22.96 -4.84 16.58
CA SER A 60 -24.36 -5.31 16.62
C SER A 60 -24.90 -5.83 15.28
N SER A 61 -24.11 -5.69 14.21
CA SER A 61 -24.50 -6.09 12.86
C SER A 61 -24.85 -7.58 12.75
N ARG A 62 -25.75 -7.92 11.82
CA ARG A 62 -26.11 -9.31 11.51
C ARG A 62 -24.89 -10.12 11.04
N THR A 63 -24.00 -9.49 10.28
CA THR A 63 -22.74 -10.11 9.81
C THR A 63 -21.83 -10.48 10.97
N THR A 64 -21.68 -9.61 11.97
CA THR A 64 -20.89 -9.91 13.16
C THR A 64 -21.51 -11.04 13.98
N ARG A 65 -22.84 -11.04 14.14
CA ARG A 65 -23.55 -12.16 14.80
C ARG A 65 -23.36 -13.48 14.05
N LEU A 66 -23.46 -13.48 12.72
CA LEU A 66 -23.19 -14.65 11.88
C LEU A 66 -21.75 -15.15 12.09
N LEU A 67 -20.75 -14.28 12.01
CA LEU A 67 -19.35 -14.63 12.24
C LEU A 67 -19.10 -15.19 13.65
N GLN A 68 -19.82 -14.67 14.65
CA GLN A 68 -19.74 -15.17 16.02
C GLN A 68 -20.35 -16.57 16.14
N SER A 69 -21.51 -16.80 15.52
CA SER A 69 -22.13 -18.12 15.44
C SER A 69 -21.23 -19.13 14.72
N LEU A 70 -20.60 -18.73 13.61
CA LEU A 70 -19.63 -19.56 12.88
C LEU A 70 -18.41 -19.90 13.73
N ASN A 71 -17.86 -18.93 14.46
CA ASN A 71 -16.76 -19.17 15.39
C ASN A 71 -17.17 -20.12 16.53
N GLY A 72 -18.39 -20.00 17.05
CA GLY A 72 -18.94 -20.90 18.06
C GLY A 72 -19.21 -22.31 17.52
N TRP A 73 -19.64 -22.42 16.27
CA TRP A 73 -19.80 -23.69 15.58
C TRP A 73 -18.45 -24.38 15.36
N LEU A 74 -17.45 -23.66 14.87
CA LEU A 74 -16.08 -24.17 14.67
C LEU A 74 -15.41 -24.57 15.99
N SER A 75 -15.60 -23.80 17.06
CA SER A 75 -14.96 -24.11 18.35
C SER A 75 -15.46 -25.44 18.94
N ARG A 76 -16.70 -25.84 18.65
CA ARG A 76 -17.31 -27.11 19.10
C ARG A 76 -16.87 -28.34 18.30
N ARG A 77 -16.18 -28.17 17.16
CA ARG A 77 -15.76 -29.26 16.25
C ARG A 77 -14.41 -29.89 16.66
N PHE A 78 -14.32 -30.43 17.87
CA PHE A 78 -13.10 -31.08 18.39
C PHE A 78 -12.68 -32.31 17.57
N ARG A 79 -13.64 -33.19 17.20
CA ARG A 79 -13.35 -34.43 16.46
C ARG A 79 -12.62 -34.23 15.13
N LEU A 80 -12.93 -33.16 14.40
CA LEU A 80 -12.26 -32.82 13.13
C LEU A 80 -10.81 -32.38 13.32
N LYS A 81 -10.50 -31.80 14.49
CA LYS A 81 -9.13 -31.42 14.85
C LYS A 81 -8.33 -32.66 15.25
N ASP A 82 -8.93 -33.56 16.01
CA ASP A 82 -8.27 -34.78 16.45
C ASP A 82 -7.94 -35.70 15.27
N THR A 83 -8.89 -35.93 14.35
CA THR A 83 -8.66 -36.73 13.13
C THR A 83 -7.54 -36.16 12.25
N TRP A 84 -7.49 -34.85 12.09
CA TRP A 84 -6.42 -34.21 11.32
C TRP A 84 -5.08 -34.25 12.08
N SER A 85 -5.06 -34.05 13.39
CA SER A 85 -3.83 -34.16 14.17
C SER A 85 -3.21 -35.56 14.09
N ALA A 86 -4.05 -36.59 13.88
CA ALA A 86 -3.64 -37.96 13.62
C ALA A 86 -3.20 -38.22 12.16
N SER A 87 -3.48 -37.31 11.23
CA SER A 87 -3.17 -37.48 9.80
C SER A 87 -1.67 -37.48 9.50
N CYS A 88 -1.28 -38.18 8.43
CA CYS A 88 0.10 -38.18 7.93
C CYS A 88 0.54 -36.77 7.51
N LEU A 89 -0.37 -35.97 6.95
CA LEU A 89 -0.09 -34.58 6.57
C LEU A 89 0.32 -33.72 7.77
N HIS A 90 -0.35 -33.88 8.92
CA HIS A 90 0.04 -33.16 10.13
C HIS A 90 1.42 -33.60 10.65
N ARG A 91 1.74 -34.89 10.58
CA ARG A 91 3.05 -35.42 10.98
C ARG A 91 4.18 -34.95 10.08
N CYS A 92 3.98 -34.95 8.76
CA CYS A 92 4.95 -34.40 7.82
C CYS A 92 5.14 -32.90 8.06
N PHE A 93 4.05 -32.16 8.24
CA PHE A 93 4.11 -30.73 8.49
C PHE A 93 4.78 -30.39 9.84
N SER A 94 4.48 -31.14 10.90
CA SER A 94 5.10 -30.97 12.21
C SER A 94 6.58 -31.34 12.18
N ALA A 95 6.96 -32.38 11.43
CA ALA A 95 8.36 -32.74 11.19
C ALA A 95 9.11 -31.62 10.46
N ILE A 96 8.56 -31.09 9.35
CA ILE A 96 9.15 -29.96 8.62
C ILE A 96 9.28 -28.73 9.54
N ALA A 97 8.25 -28.43 10.33
CA ALA A 97 8.29 -27.32 11.26
C ALA A 97 9.30 -27.54 12.40
N CYS A 98 9.52 -28.78 12.83
CA CYS A 98 10.51 -29.14 13.85
C CYS A 98 11.93 -29.02 13.28
N CYS A 99 12.21 -29.66 12.14
CA CYS A 99 13.48 -29.54 11.42
C CYS A 99 13.81 -28.08 11.08
N GLY A 100 12.79 -27.29 10.71
CA GLY A 100 12.90 -25.86 10.47
C GLY A 100 13.30 -25.07 11.71
N ARG A 101 12.78 -25.41 12.89
CA ARG A 101 13.18 -24.77 14.18
C ARG A 101 14.60 -25.13 14.59
N GLU A 102 15.00 -26.38 14.37
CA GLU A 102 16.32 -26.89 14.76
C GLU A 102 17.43 -26.48 13.77
N SER A 103 17.07 -26.06 12.56
CA SER A 103 18.01 -25.52 11.59
C SER A 103 18.69 -24.27 12.12
N ARG A 104 20.03 -24.24 12.07
CA ARG A 104 20.82 -23.04 12.45
C ARG A 104 20.59 -21.86 11.51
N LEU A 105 20.19 -22.12 10.26
CA LEU A 105 19.95 -21.10 9.24
C LEU A 105 18.49 -20.63 9.22
N LEU A 106 17.54 -21.58 9.25
CA LEU A 106 16.10 -21.28 9.13
C LEU A 106 15.38 -21.19 10.48
N GLY A 107 16.05 -21.53 11.59
CA GLY A 107 15.47 -21.56 12.93
C GLY A 107 14.83 -20.23 13.33
N TRP A 108 15.42 -19.10 12.89
CA TRP A 108 14.84 -17.78 13.10
C TRP A 108 13.44 -17.62 12.49
N LEU A 109 13.17 -18.18 11.30
CA LEU A 109 11.86 -18.12 10.62
C LEU A 109 10.79 -18.89 11.40
N PHE A 110 11.16 -20.03 11.97
CA PHE A 110 10.23 -20.90 12.68
C PHE A 110 10.06 -20.56 14.18
N ARG A 111 10.89 -19.64 14.73
CA ARG A 111 10.81 -19.21 16.15
C ARG A 111 9.44 -18.70 16.57
N ARG A 112 8.71 -18.06 15.67
CA ARG A 112 7.37 -17.47 15.93
C ARG A 112 6.21 -18.41 15.63
N GLY A 113 6.53 -19.67 15.31
CA GLY A 113 5.58 -20.68 14.83
C GLY A 113 5.08 -20.40 13.41
N VAL A 114 4.11 -21.18 12.97
CA VAL A 114 3.58 -21.14 11.59
C VAL A 114 2.99 -19.77 11.24
N THR A 115 2.29 -19.10 12.15
CA THR A 115 1.81 -17.72 11.91
C THR A 115 2.97 -16.77 11.60
N GLY A 116 4.10 -16.89 12.31
CA GLY A 116 5.28 -16.07 12.02
C GLY A 116 5.91 -16.38 10.66
N LEU A 117 5.93 -17.66 10.27
CA LEU A 117 6.37 -18.08 8.93
C LEU A 117 5.45 -17.47 7.85
N LEU A 118 4.13 -17.60 7.99
CA LEU A 118 3.15 -17.03 7.06
C LEU A 118 3.29 -15.52 6.90
N LEU A 119 3.47 -14.80 8.01
CA LEU A 119 3.74 -13.36 7.98
C LEU A 119 5.08 -13.06 7.32
N THR A 120 6.09 -13.91 7.48
CA THR A 120 7.39 -13.72 6.83
C THR A 120 7.30 -13.94 5.33
N LEU A 121 6.63 -15.00 4.88
CA LEU A 121 6.34 -15.24 3.46
C LEU A 121 5.60 -14.06 2.83
N LEU A 122 4.63 -13.51 3.55
CA LEU A 122 3.93 -12.29 3.13
C LEU A 122 4.88 -11.09 3.08
N GLY A 123 5.75 -10.92 4.07
CA GLY A 123 6.75 -9.84 4.10
C GLY A 123 7.72 -9.86 2.92
N VAL A 124 8.16 -11.05 2.51
CA VAL A 124 9.07 -11.25 1.36
C VAL A 124 8.36 -11.63 0.07
N TYR A 125 7.04 -11.45 -0.02
CA TYR A 125 6.20 -11.88 -1.14
C TYR A 125 6.79 -11.51 -2.51
N VAL A 126 7.23 -10.27 -2.70
CA VAL A 126 7.84 -9.80 -3.96
C VAL A 126 9.11 -10.55 -4.33
N LEU A 127 9.95 -10.92 -3.37
CA LEU A 127 11.18 -11.65 -3.62
C LEU A 127 10.88 -13.09 -4.03
N ILE A 128 9.86 -13.69 -3.41
CA ILE A 128 9.36 -15.02 -3.78
C ILE A 128 8.79 -14.98 -5.20
N ASP A 129 7.91 -14.02 -5.48
CA ASP A 129 7.27 -13.86 -6.79
C ASP A 129 8.30 -13.67 -7.91
N TYR A 130 9.25 -12.75 -7.70
CA TYR A 130 10.38 -12.54 -8.61
C TYR A 130 11.22 -13.81 -8.83
N THR A 131 11.56 -14.52 -7.75
CA THR A 131 12.37 -15.74 -7.84
C THR A 131 11.64 -16.84 -8.61
N LEU A 132 10.34 -17.03 -8.38
CA LEU A 132 9.56 -18.06 -9.04
C LEU A 132 9.33 -17.75 -10.53
N ARG A 133 9.00 -16.49 -10.84
CA ARG A 133 8.68 -16.03 -12.20
C ARG A 133 9.92 -15.86 -13.07
N GLU A 134 10.92 -15.14 -12.57
CA GLU A 134 12.06 -14.70 -13.38
C GLU A 134 13.29 -15.61 -13.25
N LEU A 135 13.55 -16.16 -12.05
CA LEU A 135 14.80 -16.89 -11.81
C LEU A 135 14.67 -18.40 -12.03
N LEU A 136 13.60 -19.00 -11.50
CA LEU A 136 13.37 -20.44 -11.60
C LEU A 136 12.56 -20.80 -12.84
N THR A 137 11.76 -19.87 -13.37
CA THR A 137 10.95 -20.05 -14.60
C THR A 137 10.08 -21.32 -14.58
N VAL A 138 9.60 -21.75 -13.40
CA VAL A 138 8.75 -22.94 -13.25
C VAL A 138 7.29 -22.52 -13.46
N PRO A 139 6.69 -22.70 -14.66
CA PRO A 139 5.46 -21.99 -15.01
C PRO A 139 4.27 -22.45 -14.18
N LEU A 140 4.20 -23.76 -13.89
CA LEU A 140 3.12 -24.35 -13.11
C LEU A 140 3.13 -23.88 -11.65
N LEU A 141 4.30 -23.87 -11.01
CA LEU A 141 4.40 -23.43 -9.61
C LEU A 141 4.16 -21.92 -9.53
N SER A 142 4.75 -21.16 -10.46
CA SER A 142 4.63 -19.71 -10.50
C SER A 142 3.21 -19.21 -10.81
N SER A 143 2.35 -20.01 -11.42
CA SER A 143 0.98 -19.61 -11.75
C SER A 143 -0.03 -19.88 -10.63
N VAL A 144 0.30 -20.76 -9.66
CA VAL A 144 -0.64 -21.19 -8.61
C VAL A 144 -0.17 -20.92 -7.17
N TRP A 145 1.09 -20.47 -6.99
CA TRP A 145 1.68 -20.38 -5.66
C TRP A 145 0.95 -19.38 -4.75
N ASP A 146 0.39 -18.31 -5.32
CA ASP A 146 -0.34 -17.29 -4.58
C ASP A 146 -1.72 -17.81 -4.14
N GLU A 147 -2.43 -18.57 -4.97
CA GLU A 147 -3.65 -19.28 -4.54
C GLU A 147 -3.35 -20.32 -3.47
N LEU A 148 -2.28 -21.11 -3.64
CA LEU A 148 -1.85 -22.09 -2.64
C LEU A 148 -1.53 -21.41 -1.30
N LEU A 149 -0.87 -20.25 -1.33
CA LEU A 149 -0.57 -19.48 -0.13
C LEU A 149 -1.85 -18.94 0.53
N ILE A 150 -2.80 -18.39 -0.26
CA ILE A 150 -4.10 -17.92 0.22
C ILE A 150 -4.87 -19.06 0.89
N LEU A 151 -4.97 -20.22 0.23
CA LEU A 151 -5.65 -21.41 0.74
C LEU A 151 -4.98 -21.94 2.01
N PHE A 152 -3.65 -21.94 2.06
CA PHE A 152 -2.91 -22.38 3.24
C PHE A 152 -3.11 -21.44 4.45
N VAL A 153 -3.10 -20.13 4.23
CA VAL A 153 -3.41 -19.14 5.28
C VAL A 153 -4.86 -19.28 5.75
N LEU A 154 -5.80 -19.45 4.82
CA LEU A 154 -7.21 -19.68 5.14
C LEU A 154 -7.38 -20.95 5.99
N PHE A 155 -6.77 -22.05 5.55
CA PHE A 155 -6.74 -23.30 6.29
C PHE A 155 -6.18 -23.09 7.71
N TRP A 156 -5.03 -22.41 7.83
CA TRP A 156 -4.41 -22.15 9.13
C TRP A 156 -5.31 -21.32 10.06
N ILE A 157 -6.01 -20.33 9.52
CA ILE A 157 -6.96 -19.50 10.27
C ILE A 157 -8.16 -20.34 10.75
N VAL A 158 -8.73 -21.19 9.90
CA VAL A 158 -9.86 -22.07 10.25
C VAL A 158 -9.42 -23.11 11.28
N TRP A 159 -8.29 -23.76 11.04
CA TRP A 159 -7.65 -24.71 11.94
C TRP A 159 -7.42 -24.12 13.33
N GLY A 160 -6.88 -22.91 13.41
CA GLY A 160 -6.60 -22.20 14.66
C GLY A 160 -7.85 -21.84 15.48
N ARG A 161 -9.04 -21.88 14.87
CA ARG A 161 -10.35 -21.67 15.52
C ARG A 161 -10.99 -22.96 16.00
N MET A 162 -10.65 -24.10 15.39
CA MET A 162 -11.22 -25.39 15.73
C MET A 162 -10.75 -25.87 17.12
N GLY A 163 -11.69 -26.44 17.87
CA GLY A 163 -11.41 -27.06 19.17
C GLY A 163 -10.80 -26.11 20.21
N ARG A 164 -11.19 -24.83 20.22
CA ARG A 164 -10.84 -23.89 21.29
C ARG A 164 -11.90 -23.95 22.40
N LYS A 165 -11.46 -23.89 23.67
CA LYS A 165 -12.36 -23.82 24.83
C LYS A 165 -13.30 -22.62 24.76
N GLU A 166 -12.79 -21.48 24.30
CA GLU A 166 -13.58 -20.28 24.04
C GLU A 166 -13.55 -19.92 22.55
N PRO A 167 -14.71 -19.57 21.96
CA PRO A 167 -14.77 -19.07 20.59
C PRO A 167 -13.88 -17.83 20.40
N VAL A 168 -13.18 -17.77 19.27
CA VAL A 168 -12.40 -16.58 18.92
C VAL A 168 -13.35 -15.39 18.74
N ARG A 169 -12.99 -14.23 19.32
CA ARG A 169 -13.75 -13.00 19.12
C ARG A 169 -13.85 -12.65 17.64
N THR A 170 -14.99 -12.12 17.23
CA THR A 170 -15.19 -11.64 15.86
C THR A 170 -14.24 -10.49 15.60
N ARG A 171 -13.60 -10.52 14.43
CA ARG A 171 -12.71 -9.46 13.96
C ARG A 171 -13.39 -8.58 12.91
N ALA A 172 -14.70 -8.38 13.10
CA ALA A 172 -15.49 -7.51 12.26
C ALA A 172 -14.99 -6.07 12.40
N ASN A 173 -14.86 -5.37 11.28
CA ASN A 173 -14.34 -4.01 11.25
C ASN A 173 -15.11 -3.15 10.23
N PRO A 174 -14.99 -1.81 10.27
CA PRO A 174 -15.75 -0.92 9.39
C PRO A 174 -15.49 -1.11 7.89
N LEU A 175 -14.34 -1.69 7.51
CA LEU A 175 -13.95 -1.88 6.12
C LEU A 175 -14.40 -3.23 5.54
N ASP A 176 -14.79 -4.20 6.39
CA ASP A 176 -15.24 -5.53 5.95
C ASP A 176 -16.45 -5.45 4.99
N LEU A 177 -17.43 -4.56 5.23
CA LEU A 177 -18.65 -4.47 4.40
C LEU A 177 -18.41 -3.79 3.04
N PRO A 178 -17.77 -2.60 2.96
CA PRO A 178 -17.46 -1.98 1.67
C PRO A 178 -16.58 -2.87 0.78
N VAL A 179 -15.60 -3.55 1.38
CA VAL A 179 -14.78 -4.52 0.64
C VAL A 179 -15.66 -5.63 0.10
N PHE A 180 -16.46 -6.29 0.94
CA PHE A 180 -17.36 -7.36 0.50
C PHE A 180 -18.35 -6.91 -0.57
N ALA A 181 -18.89 -5.69 -0.44
CA ALA A 181 -19.79 -5.12 -1.43
C ALA A 181 -19.12 -4.97 -2.80
N PHE A 182 -17.84 -4.56 -2.84
CA PHE A 182 -17.08 -4.49 -4.09
C PHE A 182 -16.91 -5.86 -4.75
N PHE A 183 -16.63 -6.92 -3.98
CA PHE A 183 -16.63 -8.30 -4.50
C PHE A 183 -17.97 -8.68 -5.11
N CYS A 184 -19.07 -8.43 -4.39
CA CYS A 184 -20.42 -8.76 -4.88
C CYS A 184 -20.79 -7.99 -6.14
N VAL A 185 -20.44 -6.70 -6.22
CA VAL A 185 -20.67 -5.86 -7.40
C VAL A 185 -19.87 -6.40 -8.59
N GLY A 186 -18.58 -6.70 -8.40
CA GLY A 186 -17.76 -7.28 -9.46
C GLY A 186 -18.29 -8.61 -9.96
N LEU A 187 -18.70 -9.50 -9.05
CA LEU A 187 -19.31 -10.78 -9.42
C LEU A 187 -20.64 -10.59 -10.17
N ALA A 188 -21.49 -9.66 -9.73
CA ALA A 188 -22.75 -9.37 -10.40
C ALA A 188 -22.52 -8.81 -11.80
N LEU A 189 -21.58 -7.87 -11.97
CA LEU A 189 -21.24 -7.30 -13.28
C LEU A 189 -20.64 -8.35 -14.22
N MET A 190 -19.77 -9.23 -13.71
CA MET A 190 -19.24 -10.38 -14.47
C MET A 190 -20.38 -11.26 -15.00
N CYS A 191 -21.38 -11.56 -14.17
CA CYS A 191 -22.53 -12.39 -14.58
C CYS A 191 -23.47 -11.67 -15.56
N VAL A 192 -23.65 -10.35 -15.45
CA VAL A 192 -24.58 -9.58 -16.28
C VAL A 192 -23.99 -9.24 -17.65
N VAL A 193 -22.73 -8.80 -17.71
CA VAL A 193 -22.08 -8.42 -18.98
C VAL A 193 -21.70 -9.67 -19.76
N GLY A 194 -21.10 -10.67 -19.11
CA GLY A 194 -21.09 -12.09 -19.50
C GLY A 194 -20.55 -12.51 -20.88
N SER A 195 -20.11 -11.59 -21.74
CA SER A 195 -19.81 -11.86 -23.16
C SER A 195 -18.67 -12.88 -23.36
N TYR A 196 -17.69 -12.91 -22.45
CA TYR A 196 -16.55 -13.84 -22.48
C TYR A 196 -16.28 -14.39 -21.08
N PRO A 197 -17.01 -15.45 -20.65
CA PRO A 197 -17.00 -15.89 -19.25
C PRO A 197 -15.62 -16.29 -18.71
N SER A 198 -14.76 -16.92 -19.51
CA SER A 198 -13.40 -17.29 -19.10
C SER A 198 -12.53 -16.06 -18.83
N ILE A 199 -12.57 -15.09 -19.73
CA ILE A 199 -11.76 -13.87 -19.68
C ILE A 199 -12.25 -12.94 -18.58
N GLN A 200 -13.57 -12.84 -18.41
CA GLN A 200 -14.14 -12.06 -17.31
C GLN A 200 -13.90 -12.71 -15.95
N LEU A 201 -13.82 -14.04 -15.86
CA LEU A 201 -13.41 -14.72 -14.63
C LEU A 201 -11.95 -14.39 -14.28
N ASP A 202 -11.05 -14.42 -15.26
CA ASP A 202 -9.65 -14.03 -15.05
C ASP A 202 -9.51 -12.53 -14.71
N GLY A 203 -10.28 -11.66 -15.37
CA GLY A 203 -10.33 -10.23 -15.06
C GLY A 203 -10.89 -9.93 -13.67
N TYR A 204 -11.96 -10.63 -13.27
CA TYR A 204 -12.51 -10.57 -11.93
C TYR A 204 -11.46 -11.03 -10.91
N ARG A 205 -10.83 -12.18 -11.16
CA ARG A 205 -9.77 -12.74 -10.32
C ARG A 205 -8.63 -11.74 -10.15
N ALA A 206 -8.10 -11.16 -11.23
CA ALA A 206 -7.05 -10.14 -11.18
C ALA A 206 -7.44 -8.92 -10.32
N THR A 207 -8.72 -8.52 -10.38
CA THR A 207 -9.23 -7.36 -9.64
C THR A 207 -9.44 -7.63 -8.15
N VAL A 208 -9.96 -8.81 -7.78
CA VAL A 208 -10.42 -9.07 -6.39
C VAL A 208 -9.58 -10.06 -5.59
N GLN A 209 -8.83 -10.97 -6.22
CA GLN A 209 -8.09 -12.05 -5.55
C GLN A 209 -7.20 -11.51 -4.45
N TYR A 210 -6.38 -10.51 -4.77
CA TYR A 210 -5.40 -9.97 -3.84
C TYR A 210 -6.02 -9.10 -2.74
N ILE A 211 -7.26 -8.63 -2.92
CA ILE A 211 -8.02 -7.95 -1.86
C ILE A 211 -8.33 -8.91 -0.71
N LEU A 212 -8.39 -10.23 -0.96
CA LEU A 212 -8.60 -11.24 0.09
C LEU A 212 -7.55 -11.19 1.20
N TRP A 213 -6.33 -10.73 0.90
CA TRP A 213 -5.28 -10.53 1.90
C TRP A 213 -5.70 -9.58 3.02
N PHE A 214 -6.61 -8.64 2.75
CA PHE A 214 -7.19 -7.80 3.78
C PHE A 214 -7.89 -8.64 4.87
N TYR A 215 -8.76 -9.55 4.47
CA TYR A 215 -9.44 -10.45 5.41
C TYR A 215 -8.47 -11.42 6.06
N LEU A 216 -7.53 -12.00 5.30
CA LEU A 216 -6.60 -12.96 5.86
C LEU A 216 -5.71 -12.32 6.95
N VAL A 217 -5.09 -11.18 6.66
CA VAL A 217 -4.15 -10.50 7.56
C VAL A 217 -4.84 -9.98 8.82
N THR A 218 -6.02 -9.38 8.69
CA THR A 218 -6.79 -8.93 9.86
C THR A 218 -7.14 -10.08 10.80
N ARG A 219 -7.19 -11.33 10.32
CA ARG A 219 -7.40 -12.55 11.15
C ARG A 219 -6.11 -13.31 11.49
N LEU A 220 -5.01 -13.07 10.78
CA LEU A 220 -3.72 -13.70 11.01
C LEU A 220 -2.91 -13.00 12.13
N LEU A 221 -2.94 -11.67 12.20
CA LEU A 221 -2.19 -10.89 13.21
C LEU A 221 -2.68 -11.19 14.64
N ARG A 222 -1.80 -11.61 15.55
CA ARG A 222 -2.21 -11.96 16.93
C ARG A 222 -2.00 -10.83 17.91
N ASP A 223 -0.87 -10.14 17.80
CA ASP A 223 -0.39 -9.15 18.75
C ASP A 223 0.45 -8.06 18.06
N ARG A 224 0.90 -7.08 18.85
CA ARG A 224 1.76 -5.98 18.37
C ARG A 224 3.09 -6.48 17.81
N SER A 225 3.59 -7.61 18.30
CA SER A 225 4.86 -8.20 17.90
C SER A 225 4.79 -8.77 16.49
N ASP A 226 3.67 -9.39 16.12
CA ASP A 226 3.38 -9.83 14.74
C ASP A 226 3.31 -8.63 13.78
N LEU A 227 2.64 -7.54 14.19
CA LEU A 227 2.54 -6.32 13.39
C LEU A 227 3.91 -5.67 13.17
N THR A 228 4.69 -5.45 14.24
CA THR A 228 6.00 -4.77 14.14
C THR A 228 7.01 -5.61 13.37
N TRP A 229 6.93 -6.93 13.46
CA TRP A 229 7.74 -7.83 12.64
C TRP A 229 7.45 -7.69 11.15
N LEU A 230 6.18 -7.83 10.76
CA LEU A 230 5.79 -7.70 9.36
C LEU A 230 6.12 -6.31 8.80
N TYR A 231 5.87 -5.27 9.60
CA TYR A 231 6.23 -3.89 9.27
C TYR A 231 7.73 -3.72 9.01
N SER A 232 8.57 -4.23 9.92
CA SER A 232 10.03 -4.10 9.82
C SER A 232 10.56 -4.89 8.63
N LEU A 233 9.97 -6.06 8.36
CA LEU A 233 10.32 -6.88 7.21
C LEU A 233 10.00 -6.19 5.88
N PHE A 234 8.83 -5.56 5.76
CA PHE A 234 8.51 -4.72 4.61
C PHE A 234 9.52 -3.61 4.40
N CYS A 235 9.88 -2.87 5.45
CA CYS A 235 10.86 -1.79 5.35
C CYS A 235 12.25 -2.32 4.96
N ALA A 236 12.65 -3.50 5.47
CA ALA A 236 13.94 -4.13 5.14
C ALA A 236 14.00 -4.60 3.69
N VAL A 237 12.95 -5.28 3.20
CA VAL A 237 12.83 -5.70 1.80
C VAL A 237 12.85 -4.47 0.90
N ALA A 238 12.07 -3.44 1.25
CA ALA A 238 12.02 -2.23 0.46
C ALA A 238 13.36 -1.48 0.41
N PHE A 239 14.11 -1.50 1.50
CA PHE A 239 15.45 -0.93 1.53
C PHE A 239 16.39 -1.68 0.58
N GLY A 240 16.37 -3.02 0.59
CA GLY A 240 17.16 -3.84 -0.33
C GLY A 240 16.82 -3.54 -1.80
N VAL A 241 15.53 -3.47 -2.12
CA VAL A 241 15.03 -3.13 -3.46
C VAL A 241 15.45 -1.71 -3.89
N ALA A 242 15.44 -0.74 -2.96
CA ALA A 242 15.88 0.63 -3.19
C ALA A 242 17.39 0.70 -3.46
N VAL A 243 18.21 -0.02 -2.68
CA VAL A 243 19.66 -0.10 -2.87
C VAL A 243 19.99 -0.71 -4.23
N HIS A 244 19.32 -1.81 -4.60
CA HIS A 244 19.47 -2.41 -5.93
C HIS A 244 19.09 -1.42 -7.04
N GLY A 245 18.02 -0.63 -6.84
CA GLY A 245 17.65 0.43 -7.76
C GLY A 245 18.69 1.54 -7.91
N ILE A 246 19.28 2.00 -6.81
CA ILE A 246 20.38 2.98 -6.84
C ILE A 246 21.60 2.39 -7.58
N TYR A 247 21.92 1.12 -7.33
CA TYR A 247 22.99 0.43 -8.04
C TYR A 247 22.74 0.41 -9.57
N GLN A 248 21.52 0.10 -10.02
CA GLN A 248 21.14 0.16 -11.43
C GLN A 248 21.35 1.55 -12.05
N TYR A 249 21.05 2.62 -11.29
CA TYR A 249 21.30 3.99 -11.72
C TYR A 249 22.80 4.27 -11.90
N ILE A 250 23.64 3.81 -10.97
CA ILE A 250 25.10 4.03 -10.99
C ILE A 250 25.74 3.34 -12.19
N ILE A 251 25.38 2.09 -12.47
CA ILE A 251 25.93 1.34 -13.61
C ILE A 251 25.32 1.77 -14.95
N GLY A 252 24.24 2.54 -14.93
CA GLY A 252 23.59 3.07 -16.12
C GLY A 252 22.94 1.99 -16.98
N VAL A 253 22.12 1.12 -16.39
CA VAL A 253 21.43 0.04 -17.11
C VAL A 253 20.66 0.59 -18.32
N PRO A 254 20.80 -0.02 -19.51
CA PRO A 254 20.08 0.43 -20.71
C PRO A 254 18.57 0.29 -20.52
N MET A 255 17.81 1.24 -21.07
CA MET A 255 16.36 1.26 -20.96
C MET A 255 15.70 1.08 -22.33
N PRO A 256 14.48 0.52 -22.40
CA PRO A 256 13.71 0.46 -23.64
C PRO A 256 13.43 1.86 -24.20
N SER A 257 13.58 2.03 -25.51
CA SER A 257 13.43 3.34 -26.19
C SER A 257 12.02 3.93 -26.08
N HIS A 258 10.98 3.10 -25.96
CA HIS A 258 9.58 3.54 -25.80
C HIS A 258 9.27 4.16 -24.43
N TRP A 259 10.18 4.10 -23.44
CA TRP A 259 10.00 4.76 -22.14
C TRP A 259 10.33 6.26 -22.16
N MET A 260 10.80 6.76 -23.30
CA MET A 260 11.19 8.15 -23.50
C MET A 260 10.49 8.71 -24.72
N SER A 261 10.00 9.95 -24.61
CA SER A 261 9.71 10.74 -25.81
C SER A 261 11.04 11.12 -26.46
N LYS A 262 11.10 11.17 -27.80
CA LYS A 262 12.31 11.55 -28.56
C LYS A 262 12.90 12.92 -28.15
N ALA A 263 12.10 13.77 -27.50
CA ALA A 263 12.49 15.07 -26.95
C ALA A 263 13.15 15.01 -25.55
N GLU A 264 13.05 13.91 -24.80
CA GLU A 264 13.55 13.80 -23.42
C GLU A 264 15.03 13.37 -23.35
N THR A 265 15.92 14.05 -24.08
CA THR A 265 17.35 13.67 -24.19
C THR A 265 18.16 13.72 -22.88
N ALA A 266 17.62 14.33 -21.82
CA ALA A 266 18.31 14.50 -20.54
C ALA A 266 18.20 13.31 -19.56
N VAL A 267 17.38 12.29 -19.86
CA VAL A 267 17.20 11.13 -18.97
C VAL A 267 18.17 10.01 -19.34
N ARG A 268 19.26 9.88 -18.59
CA ARG A 268 20.28 8.84 -18.85
C ARG A 268 19.82 7.42 -18.47
N THR A 269 19.17 7.25 -17.31
CA THR A 269 18.77 5.95 -16.76
C THR A 269 17.52 6.09 -15.91
N ARG A 270 16.53 5.21 -16.12
CA ARG A 270 15.34 5.07 -15.26
C ARG A 270 15.46 3.78 -14.45
N VAL A 271 15.31 3.90 -13.13
CA VAL A 271 15.43 2.77 -12.22
C VAL A 271 14.12 1.99 -12.14
N PHE A 272 14.19 0.66 -12.30
CA PHE A 272 13.04 -0.25 -12.20
C PHE A 272 13.26 -1.43 -11.24
N SER A 273 14.48 -1.59 -10.73
CA SER A 273 14.89 -2.67 -9.83
C SER A 273 14.44 -4.05 -10.35
N ILE A 274 13.80 -4.86 -9.52
CA ILE A 274 13.27 -6.19 -9.86
C ILE A 274 11.90 -6.15 -10.56
N PHE A 275 11.29 -4.98 -10.75
CA PHE A 275 9.88 -4.86 -11.15
C PHE A 275 9.65 -4.74 -12.67
N GLY A 276 10.72 -4.60 -13.46
CA GLY A 276 10.61 -4.40 -14.91
C GLY A 276 9.94 -3.09 -15.37
N SER A 277 9.38 -2.29 -14.45
CA SER A 277 8.83 -0.96 -14.73
C SER A 277 9.25 0.08 -13.69
N PRO A 278 9.72 1.27 -14.12
CA PRO A 278 10.09 2.36 -13.22
C PRO A 278 8.88 2.94 -12.49
N ASN A 279 7.68 2.84 -13.05
CA ASN A 279 6.48 3.39 -12.41
C ASN A 279 6.07 2.52 -11.21
N ILE A 280 6.13 1.19 -11.35
CA ILE A 280 5.89 0.26 -10.25
C ILE A 280 6.94 0.42 -9.15
N MET A 281 8.23 0.48 -9.53
CA MET A 281 9.31 0.77 -8.59
C MET A 281 9.06 2.08 -7.83
N GLY A 282 8.62 3.11 -8.53
CA GLY A 282 8.30 4.40 -7.95
C GLY A 282 7.20 4.28 -6.90
N ASP A 283 6.10 3.60 -7.23
CA ASP A 283 4.99 3.40 -6.31
C ASP A 283 5.36 2.57 -5.07
N PHE A 284 6.16 1.53 -5.28
CA PHE A 284 6.68 0.73 -4.20
C PHE A 284 7.47 1.59 -3.19
N MET A 285 8.28 2.54 -3.68
CA MET A 285 8.96 3.50 -2.82
C MET A 285 7.99 4.48 -2.15
N VAL A 286 6.95 4.97 -2.85
CA VAL A 286 5.90 5.84 -2.29
C VAL A 286 5.23 5.18 -1.08
N MET A 287 4.96 3.88 -1.16
CA MET A 287 4.33 3.11 -0.11
C MET A 287 5.23 2.96 1.12
N PHE A 288 6.52 2.60 0.94
CA PHE A 288 7.39 2.21 2.05
C PHE A 288 8.30 3.30 2.61
N ALA A 289 8.58 4.38 1.87
CA ALA A 289 9.38 5.50 2.38
C ALA A 289 8.78 6.15 3.66
N PRO A 290 7.49 6.54 3.72
CA PRO A 290 6.90 7.08 4.94
C PRO A 290 6.79 6.03 6.06
N MET A 291 6.65 4.74 5.72
CA MET A 291 6.68 3.67 6.71
C MET A 291 8.05 3.53 7.36
N THR A 292 9.11 3.58 6.57
CA THR A 292 10.49 3.52 7.08
C THR A 292 10.80 4.76 7.92
N ALA A 293 10.26 5.92 7.54
CA ALA A 293 10.40 7.14 8.33
C ALA A 293 9.71 7.02 9.69
N ALA A 294 8.54 6.36 9.76
CA ALA A 294 7.85 6.08 11.01
C ALA A 294 8.66 5.19 11.97
N LEU A 295 9.46 4.24 11.46
CA LEU A 295 10.35 3.43 12.31
C LEU A 295 11.33 4.29 13.11
N ALA A 296 11.79 5.39 12.53
CA ALA A 296 12.67 6.33 13.22
C ALA A 296 11.98 6.99 14.43
N TYR A 297 10.66 7.21 14.40
CA TYR A 297 9.90 7.74 15.54
C TYR A 297 9.42 6.66 16.51
N TYR A 298 9.36 5.41 16.05
CA TYR A 298 8.98 4.26 16.86
C TYR A 298 10.12 3.77 17.77
N THR A 299 11.37 3.85 17.30
CA THR A 299 12.53 3.29 18.01
C THR A 299 13.29 4.31 18.86
N ASP A 300 13.71 3.86 20.05
CA ASP A 300 14.51 4.67 20.99
C ASP A 300 16.00 4.47 20.76
N ARG A 301 16.37 3.38 20.09
CA ARG A 301 17.77 3.03 19.81
C ARG A 301 18.32 3.95 18.73
N LYS A 302 19.22 4.85 19.12
CA LYS A 302 19.94 5.77 18.22
C LYS A 302 20.46 5.14 16.90
N PRO A 303 21.14 3.96 16.90
CA PRO A 303 21.61 3.39 15.65
C PRO A 303 20.47 2.96 14.72
N LEU A 304 19.39 2.39 15.25
CA LEU A 304 18.22 2.01 14.45
C LEU A 304 17.46 3.24 13.93
N LYS A 305 17.38 4.31 14.74
CA LYS A 305 16.80 5.59 14.34
C LYS A 305 17.58 6.21 13.17
N LEU A 306 18.92 6.18 13.22
CA LEU A 306 19.77 6.64 12.12
C LEU A 306 19.61 5.76 10.87
N ALA A 307 19.62 4.43 11.03
CA ALA A 307 19.45 3.49 9.94
C ALA A 307 18.09 3.67 9.24
N ALA A 308 17.01 3.87 10.01
CA ALA A 308 15.68 4.13 9.47
C ALA A 308 15.64 5.43 8.64
N TRP A 309 16.22 6.52 9.14
CA TRP A 309 16.31 7.77 8.36
C TRP A 309 17.13 7.60 7.08
N LEU A 310 18.29 6.96 7.17
CA LEU A 310 19.13 6.68 6.00
C LEU A 310 18.36 5.85 4.96
N ALA A 311 17.67 4.80 5.40
CA ALA A 311 16.86 3.96 4.54
C ALA A 311 15.70 4.75 3.89
N THR A 312 15.04 5.64 4.62
CA THR A 312 14.04 6.56 4.05
C THR A 312 14.64 7.44 2.96
N PHE A 313 15.80 8.05 3.20
CA PHE A 313 16.45 8.88 2.17
C PHE A 313 16.82 8.06 0.93
N VAL A 314 17.37 6.86 1.12
CA VAL A 314 17.66 5.90 0.04
C VAL A 314 16.40 5.59 -0.78
N MET A 315 15.27 5.33 -0.14
CA MET A 315 13.99 5.10 -0.83
C MET A 315 13.49 6.35 -1.58
N CYS A 316 13.61 7.54 -0.99
CA CYS A 316 13.25 8.79 -1.66
C CYS A 316 14.13 9.05 -2.90
N PHE A 317 15.44 8.79 -2.82
CA PHE A 317 16.34 8.91 -3.97
C PHE A 317 16.06 7.85 -5.03
N ALA A 318 15.80 6.60 -4.62
CA ALA A 318 15.39 5.55 -5.56
C ALA A 318 14.10 5.93 -6.29
N CYS A 319 13.11 6.50 -5.59
CA CYS A 319 11.90 7.06 -6.19
C CYS A 319 12.22 8.18 -7.18
N LEU A 320 13.12 9.11 -6.83
CA LEU A 320 13.56 10.18 -7.72
C LEU A 320 14.17 9.62 -9.01
N PHE A 321 15.06 8.62 -8.91
CA PHE A 321 15.74 8.02 -10.06
C PHE A 321 14.86 7.11 -10.93
N THR A 322 13.63 6.79 -10.51
CA THR A 322 12.66 6.17 -11.42
C THR A 322 12.24 7.10 -12.55
N MET A 323 12.38 8.41 -12.34
CA MET A 323 11.91 9.47 -13.25
C MET A 323 10.41 9.36 -13.56
N SER A 324 9.64 8.68 -12.71
CA SER A 324 8.18 8.61 -12.82
C SER A 324 7.57 9.84 -12.17
N ARG A 325 6.99 10.71 -13.01
CA ARG A 325 6.27 11.92 -12.56
C ARG A 325 5.09 11.57 -11.64
N GLY A 326 4.37 10.50 -11.95
CA GLY A 326 3.27 10.01 -11.12
C GLY A 326 3.76 9.60 -9.72
N ALA A 327 4.89 8.88 -9.66
CA ALA A 327 5.48 8.46 -8.40
C ALA A 327 5.98 9.65 -7.58
N TRP A 328 6.55 10.68 -8.23
CA TRP A 328 6.97 11.90 -7.53
C TRP A 328 5.80 12.63 -6.87
N VAL A 329 4.65 12.72 -7.55
CA VAL A 329 3.41 13.30 -7.00
C VAL A 329 2.89 12.44 -5.83
N GLY A 330 2.83 11.11 -6.01
CA GLY A 330 2.44 10.19 -4.94
C GLY A 330 3.34 10.30 -3.72
N MET A 331 4.67 10.39 -3.93
CA MET A 331 5.67 10.56 -2.87
C MET A 331 5.49 11.89 -2.16
N ALA A 332 5.26 12.98 -2.90
CA ALA A 332 5.03 14.29 -2.31
C ALA A 332 3.79 14.28 -1.39
N ILE A 333 2.69 13.67 -1.84
CA ILE A 333 1.47 13.52 -1.03
C ILE A 333 1.75 12.67 0.21
N ALA A 334 2.41 11.53 0.06
CA ALA A 334 2.78 10.67 1.19
C ALA A 334 3.66 11.38 2.23
N VAL A 335 4.71 12.08 1.77
CA VAL A 335 5.62 12.83 2.65
C VAL A 335 4.88 13.98 3.34
N VAL A 336 4.09 14.78 2.62
CA VAL A 336 3.32 15.88 3.22
C VAL A 336 2.34 15.36 4.27
N LEU A 337 1.61 14.28 3.98
CA LEU A 337 0.72 13.66 4.96
C LEU A 337 1.49 13.15 6.18
N PHE A 338 2.63 12.49 5.98
CA PHE A 338 3.48 12.04 7.07
C PHE A 338 3.94 13.21 7.97
N ILE A 339 4.41 14.30 7.37
CA ILE A 339 4.85 15.52 8.09
C ILE A 339 3.68 16.14 8.89
N LEU A 340 2.48 16.19 8.31
CA LEU A 340 1.30 16.76 8.99
C LEU A 340 0.85 15.92 10.19
N LEU A 341 0.97 14.59 10.08
CA LEU A 341 0.54 13.62 11.10
C LEU A 341 1.59 13.42 12.20
N VAL A 342 2.87 13.35 11.84
CA VAL A 342 3.95 12.98 12.75
C VAL A 342 4.66 14.23 13.27
N ASP A 343 5.53 14.85 12.48
CA ASP A 343 6.32 16.02 12.87
C ASP A 343 6.34 17.11 11.79
N ARG A 344 5.69 18.25 12.08
CA ARG A 344 5.61 19.41 11.17
C ARG A 344 6.94 20.12 10.99
N ARG A 345 7.93 19.90 11.84
CA ARG A 345 9.27 20.50 11.71
C ARG A 345 9.98 20.01 10.45
N LEU A 346 9.62 18.83 9.97
CA LEU A 346 10.12 18.27 8.72
C LEU A 346 9.72 19.08 7.48
N PHE A 347 8.74 20.01 7.55
CA PHE A 347 8.48 20.94 6.45
C PHE A 347 9.72 21.76 6.08
N GLY A 348 10.55 22.16 7.06
CA GLY A 348 11.80 22.86 6.77
C GLY A 348 12.77 22.01 5.96
N LEU A 349 12.86 20.72 6.29
CA LEU A 349 13.67 19.75 5.55
C LEU A 349 13.12 19.53 4.13
N LEU A 350 11.80 19.39 4.00
CA LEU A 350 11.15 19.23 2.69
C LEU A 350 11.41 20.44 1.79
N LEU A 351 11.23 21.67 2.31
CA LEU A 351 11.48 22.90 1.55
C LEU A 351 12.95 23.02 1.14
N ALA A 352 13.88 22.69 2.06
CA ALA A 352 15.31 22.67 1.75
C ALA A 352 15.63 21.62 0.67
N ALA A 353 15.06 20.42 0.76
CA ALA A 353 15.23 19.38 -0.25
C ALA A 353 14.68 19.80 -1.61
N CYS A 354 13.47 20.38 -1.67
CA CYS A 354 12.90 20.91 -2.91
C CYS A 354 13.80 22.00 -3.51
N ALA A 355 14.30 22.94 -2.70
CA ALA A 355 15.22 23.98 -3.17
C ALA A 355 16.52 23.37 -3.74
N LEU A 356 17.10 22.38 -3.06
CA LEU A 356 18.30 21.67 -3.54
C LEU A 356 18.04 20.90 -4.84
N LEU A 357 16.88 20.23 -4.95
CA LEU A 357 16.49 19.48 -6.16
C LEU A 357 16.36 20.38 -7.39
N MET A 358 15.99 21.66 -7.23
CA MET A 358 15.93 22.61 -8.36
C MET A 358 17.31 22.93 -8.97
N PHE A 359 18.40 22.72 -8.23
CA PHE A 359 19.76 22.86 -8.76
C PHE A 359 20.24 21.61 -9.51
N VAL A 360 19.50 20.50 -9.45
CA VAL A 360 19.83 19.26 -10.14
C VAL A 360 19.33 19.35 -11.59
N PRO A 361 20.22 19.37 -12.62
CA PRO A 361 19.82 19.67 -13.99
C PRO A 361 18.73 18.75 -14.55
N PHE A 362 18.82 17.43 -14.32
CA PHE A 362 17.83 16.48 -14.83
C PHE A 362 16.45 16.63 -14.18
N VAL A 363 16.38 17.07 -12.93
CA VAL A 363 15.11 17.33 -12.24
C VAL A 363 14.49 18.60 -12.82
N ARG A 364 15.31 19.65 -12.95
CA ARG A 364 14.88 20.92 -13.54
C ARG A 364 14.35 20.74 -14.96
N THR A 365 15.07 20.03 -15.83
CA THR A 365 14.64 19.80 -17.22
C THR A 365 13.36 18.98 -17.29
N ARG A 366 13.19 17.99 -16.41
CA ARG A 366 11.96 17.21 -16.31
C ARG A 366 10.75 18.04 -15.87
N ILE A 367 10.92 18.92 -14.90
CA ILE A 367 9.85 19.81 -14.43
C ILE A 367 9.54 20.86 -15.49
N SER A 368 10.56 21.48 -16.10
CA SER A 368 10.34 22.50 -17.13
C SER A 368 9.65 21.93 -18.37
N PHE A 369 9.92 20.67 -18.72
CA PHE A 369 9.23 19.97 -19.83
C PHE A 369 7.70 19.91 -19.63
N LEU A 370 7.18 19.92 -18.40
CA LEU A 370 5.73 19.95 -18.18
C LEU A 370 5.06 21.24 -18.70
N PHE A 371 5.83 22.28 -18.92
CA PHE A 371 5.35 23.59 -19.35
C PHE A 371 5.69 23.88 -20.82
N THR A 372 6.08 22.88 -21.61
CA THR A 372 6.40 23.04 -23.05
C THR A 372 5.25 22.57 -23.93
N ASP A 373 5.12 23.17 -25.12
CA ASP A 373 4.14 22.74 -26.13
C ASP A 373 4.43 21.32 -26.64
N GLU A 374 5.71 20.92 -26.66
CA GLU A 374 6.13 19.56 -26.96
C GLU A 374 5.53 18.53 -26.00
N PHE A 375 5.34 18.87 -24.72
CA PHE A 375 4.67 17.98 -23.78
C PHE A 375 3.17 17.87 -24.07
N VAL A 376 2.51 18.98 -24.43
CA VAL A 376 1.10 18.96 -24.84
C VAL A 376 0.93 18.08 -26.08
N ALA A 377 1.80 18.26 -27.08
CA ALA A 377 1.84 17.44 -28.28
C ALA A 377 2.13 15.96 -27.97
N ALA A 378 3.12 15.66 -27.13
CA ALA A 378 3.45 14.28 -26.74
C ALA A 378 2.38 13.63 -25.85
N SER A 379 1.62 14.41 -25.08
CA SER A 379 0.47 13.91 -24.34
C SER A 379 -0.68 13.54 -25.29
N ASN A 380 -0.92 14.37 -26.31
CA ASN A 380 -2.01 14.21 -27.27
C ASN A 380 -1.73 13.19 -28.37
N ASN A 381 -0.47 13.02 -28.80
CA ASN A 381 -0.09 12.10 -29.88
C ASN A 381 0.52 10.83 -29.30
N GLY A 382 -0.26 9.75 -29.20
CA GLY A 382 0.12 8.45 -28.64
C GLY A 382 0.35 8.43 -27.12
N GLY A 383 0.09 9.57 -26.47
CA GLY A 383 0.29 9.78 -25.04
C GLY A 383 -0.95 9.48 -24.21
N ARG A 384 -0.98 10.03 -22.99
CA ARG A 384 -2.03 9.73 -22.01
C ARG A 384 -3.41 10.22 -22.43
N SER A 385 -3.53 11.37 -23.09
CA SER A 385 -4.85 11.90 -23.46
C SER A 385 -5.50 11.06 -24.56
N GLU A 386 -4.73 10.56 -25.53
CA GLU A 386 -5.25 9.63 -26.54
C GLU A 386 -5.67 8.29 -25.90
N ARG A 387 -4.81 7.70 -25.07
CA ARG A 387 -5.13 6.47 -24.34
C ARG A 387 -6.40 6.58 -23.50
N TRP A 388 -6.58 7.71 -22.82
CA TRP A 388 -7.78 7.99 -22.04
C TRP A 388 -9.01 8.18 -22.93
N ALA A 389 -8.86 8.87 -24.06
CA ALA A 389 -9.92 9.03 -25.05
C ALA A 389 -10.36 7.68 -25.63
N THR A 390 -9.43 6.78 -25.96
CA THR A 390 -9.71 5.42 -26.41
C THR A 390 -10.48 4.63 -25.36
N GLY A 391 -10.08 4.70 -24.08
CA GLY A 391 -10.82 4.07 -22.99
C GLY A 391 -12.25 4.60 -22.84
N LEU A 392 -12.43 5.92 -22.91
CA LEU A 392 -13.77 6.53 -22.83
C LEU A 392 -14.63 6.22 -24.07
N ALA A 393 -14.04 6.16 -25.25
CA ALA A 393 -14.72 5.74 -26.47
C ALA A 393 -15.20 4.29 -26.36
N LEU A 394 -14.38 3.41 -25.80
CA LEU A 394 -14.76 2.02 -25.52
C LEU A 394 -15.91 1.94 -24.52
N LEU A 395 -15.87 2.70 -23.43
CA LEU A 395 -16.96 2.78 -22.46
C LEU A 395 -18.27 3.24 -23.13
N ASN A 396 -18.21 4.27 -23.98
CA ASN A 396 -19.37 4.81 -24.68
C ASN A 396 -19.93 3.87 -25.77
N SER A 397 -19.12 2.91 -26.24
CA SER A 397 -19.56 1.86 -27.15
C SER A 397 -20.31 0.72 -26.45
N ALA A 398 -20.17 0.61 -25.13
CA ALA A 398 -20.91 -0.32 -24.27
C ALA A 398 -21.91 0.43 -23.38
N ASP A 399 -22.50 -0.25 -22.40
CA ASP A 399 -23.31 0.40 -21.37
C ASP A 399 -22.39 1.14 -20.38
N PRO A 400 -22.45 2.49 -20.27
CA PRO A 400 -21.57 3.24 -19.38
C PRO A 400 -21.77 2.90 -17.89
N TRP A 401 -22.94 2.38 -17.50
CA TRP A 401 -23.23 2.01 -16.11
C TRP A 401 -22.60 0.68 -15.72
N LEU A 402 -22.61 -0.29 -16.62
CA LEU A 402 -22.14 -1.66 -16.38
C LEU A 402 -20.69 -1.88 -16.85
N GLY A 403 -20.21 -1.06 -17.77
CA GLY A 403 -18.88 -1.17 -18.36
C GLY A 403 -18.84 -2.16 -19.52
N TYR A 404 -17.65 -2.28 -20.10
CA TYR A 404 -17.36 -3.15 -21.24
C TYR A 404 -17.15 -4.63 -20.82
N GLY A 405 -16.83 -4.88 -19.55
CA GLY A 405 -16.55 -6.20 -19.01
C GLY A 405 -15.16 -6.31 -18.38
N LEU A 406 -15.07 -7.09 -17.31
CA LEU A 406 -13.83 -7.32 -16.57
C LEU A 406 -12.79 -8.04 -17.44
N GLY A 407 -11.54 -7.60 -17.37
CA GLY A 407 -10.43 -8.22 -18.12
C GLY A 407 -10.44 -7.93 -19.61
N MET A 408 -11.38 -7.14 -20.12
CA MET A 408 -11.53 -6.86 -21.55
C MET A 408 -10.64 -5.71 -22.03
N PHE A 409 -10.20 -4.80 -21.15
CA PHE A 409 -9.38 -3.65 -21.56
C PHE A 409 -8.49 -3.09 -20.45
N GLY A 410 -7.34 -2.52 -20.83
CA GLY A 410 -6.50 -1.69 -19.97
C GLY A 410 -5.68 -2.41 -18.89
N GLY A 411 -5.85 -3.73 -18.72
CA GLY A 411 -5.13 -4.57 -17.76
C GLY A 411 -4.36 -5.74 -18.40
N ALA A 412 -3.67 -6.53 -17.57
CA ALA A 412 -2.81 -7.62 -18.02
C ALA A 412 -3.57 -8.73 -18.75
N ILE A 413 -4.80 -9.04 -18.32
CA ILE A 413 -5.66 -10.05 -18.97
C ILE A 413 -6.03 -9.62 -20.40
N ALA A 414 -6.37 -8.35 -20.58
CA ALA A 414 -6.69 -7.78 -21.88
C ALA A 414 -5.49 -7.83 -22.83
N MET A 415 -4.28 -7.51 -22.30
CA MET A 415 -3.03 -7.58 -23.05
C MET A 415 -2.66 -8.99 -23.52
N GLN A 416 -3.11 -10.02 -22.81
CA GLN A 416 -2.83 -11.43 -23.16
C GLN A 416 -3.87 -12.00 -24.14
N THR A 417 -5.12 -11.58 -24.03
CA THR A 417 -6.23 -12.18 -24.77
C THR A 417 -6.53 -11.48 -26.09
N GLN A 418 -6.38 -10.14 -26.14
CA GLN A 418 -6.47 -9.31 -27.35
C GLN A 418 -7.64 -9.65 -28.30
N ILE A 419 -8.86 -9.77 -27.77
CA ILE A 419 -10.04 -10.22 -28.55
C ILE A 419 -10.53 -9.18 -29.57
N MET A 420 -10.32 -7.89 -29.31
CA MET A 420 -10.85 -6.80 -30.12
C MET A 420 -9.85 -6.36 -31.18
N ASP A 421 -9.99 -6.91 -32.39
CA ASP A 421 -9.06 -6.64 -33.51
C ASP A 421 -9.03 -5.18 -33.99
N TRP A 422 -10.06 -4.39 -33.64
CA TRP A 422 -10.22 -3.00 -34.06
C TRP A 422 -9.63 -1.98 -33.06
N ILE A 423 -9.07 -2.45 -31.94
CA ILE A 423 -8.40 -1.60 -30.93
C ILE A 423 -6.97 -2.07 -30.71
N GLU A 424 -6.06 -1.11 -30.60
CA GLU A 424 -4.71 -1.38 -30.11
C GLU A 424 -4.73 -1.53 -28.58
N TYR A 425 -4.29 -2.68 -28.09
CA TYR A 425 -4.24 -2.98 -26.65
C TYR A 425 -3.03 -2.34 -25.97
N PHE A 426 -3.27 -1.66 -24.86
CA PHE A 426 -2.23 -1.08 -24.01
C PHE A 426 -2.64 -1.12 -22.53
N TYR A 427 -1.65 -0.99 -21.63
CA TYR A 427 -1.91 -0.76 -20.22
C TYR A 427 -2.45 0.65 -20.00
N MET A 428 -3.64 0.76 -19.40
CA MET A 428 -4.26 2.05 -19.14
C MET A 428 -3.44 2.84 -18.12
N ASP A 429 -3.01 4.07 -18.42
CA ASP A 429 -2.20 4.89 -17.49
C ASP A 429 -3.05 5.57 -16.38
N ASN A 430 -4.10 4.89 -15.89
CA ASN A 430 -4.99 5.34 -14.82
C ASN A 430 -5.86 4.17 -14.34
N TYR A 431 -5.70 3.73 -13.09
CA TYR A 431 -6.46 2.60 -12.56
C TYR A 431 -7.95 2.89 -12.42
N TYR A 432 -8.32 4.12 -12.05
CA TYR A 432 -9.72 4.51 -11.90
C TYR A 432 -10.46 4.50 -13.23
N LEU A 433 -9.81 4.98 -14.29
CA LEU A 433 -10.35 4.93 -15.64
C LEU A 433 -10.46 3.47 -16.12
N LYS A 434 -9.48 2.63 -15.83
CA LYS A 434 -9.55 1.20 -16.12
C LYS A 434 -10.79 0.54 -15.47
N ILE A 435 -10.99 0.76 -14.16
CA ILE A 435 -12.17 0.26 -13.44
C ILE A 435 -13.46 0.81 -14.05
N LEU A 436 -13.49 2.10 -14.43
CA LEU A 436 -14.64 2.70 -15.10
C LEU A 436 -14.94 2.02 -16.44
N VAL A 437 -13.93 1.74 -17.27
CA VAL A 437 -14.12 1.09 -18.56
C VAL A 437 -14.58 -0.36 -18.39
N GLU A 438 -13.97 -1.11 -17.48
CA GLU A 438 -14.30 -2.53 -17.28
C GLU A 438 -15.64 -2.76 -16.55
N MET A 439 -15.97 -1.91 -15.57
CA MET A 439 -17.08 -2.14 -14.63
C MET A 439 -18.12 -1.00 -14.60
N GLY A 440 -17.96 0.02 -15.44
CA GLY A 440 -18.87 1.16 -15.54
C GLY A 440 -18.94 2.03 -14.29
N TYR A 441 -19.91 2.94 -14.27
CA TYR A 441 -20.14 3.81 -13.11
C TYR A 441 -20.50 3.03 -11.84
N VAL A 442 -21.16 1.87 -11.94
CA VAL A 442 -21.51 1.03 -10.78
C VAL A 442 -20.25 0.46 -10.12
N GLY A 443 -19.34 -0.10 -10.93
CA GLY A 443 -18.06 -0.58 -10.44
C GLY A 443 -17.19 0.53 -9.87
N LEU A 444 -17.04 1.64 -10.58
CA LEU A 444 -16.27 2.79 -10.10
C LEU A 444 -16.84 3.35 -8.79
N ALA A 445 -18.17 3.48 -8.66
CA ALA A 445 -18.80 3.98 -7.44
C ALA A 445 -18.56 3.04 -6.25
N SER A 446 -18.71 1.73 -6.44
CA SER A 446 -18.44 0.74 -5.40
C SER A 446 -16.95 0.72 -4.99
N PHE A 447 -16.03 0.83 -5.94
CA PHE A 447 -14.60 0.98 -5.69
C PHE A 447 -14.29 2.28 -4.92
N ALA A 448 -14.88 3.40 -5.33
CA ALA A 448 -14.71 4.69 -4.66
C ALA A 448 -15.22 4.64 -3.22
N VAL A 449 -16.40 4.04 -2.97
CA VAL A 449 -16.92 3.84 -1.60
C VAL A 449 -15.97 3.00 -0.75
N MET A 450 -15.42 1.93 -1.31
CA MET A 450 -14.42 1.08 -0.64
C MET A 450 -13.16 1.88 -0.28
N MET A 451 -12.61 2.63 -1.24
CA MET A 451 -11.39 3.45 -1.05
C MET A 451 -11.61 4.61 -0.07
N LEU A 452 -12.72 5.34 -0.19
CA LEU A 452 -13.07 6.41 0.74
C LEU A 452 -13.28 5.86 2.16
N THR A 453 -13.87 4.67 2.29
CA THR A 453 -14.03 4.03 3.60
C THR A 453 -12.69 3.57 4.18
N LEU A 454 -11.74 3.13 3.35
CA LEU A 454 -10.37 2.84 3.78
C LEU A 454 -9.70 4.10 4.34
N VAL A 455 -9.75 5.22 3.60
CA VAL A 455 -9.18 6.50 4.04
C VAL A 455 -9.86 6.97 5.32
N TRP A 456 -11.19 6.89 5.40
CA TRP A 456 -11.96 7.23 6.58
C TRP A 456 -11.59 6.37 7.80
N THR A 457 -11.48 5.06 7.60
CA THR A 457 -11.12 4.10 8.66
C THR A 457 -9.68 4.31 9.13
N GLY A 458 -8.76 4.62 8.22
CA GLY A 458 -7.40 5.02 8.57
C GLY A 458 -7.34 6.28 9.43
N ASN A 459 -8.13 7.31 9.09
CA ASN A 459 -8.28 8.50 9.92
C ASN A 459 -8.85 8.16 11.31
N ARG A 460 -9.82 7.26 11.41
CA ARG A 460 -10.35 6.78 12.69
C ARG A 460 -9.30 6.03 13.51
N THR A 461 -8.48 5.19 12.90
CA THR A 461 -7.33 4.54 13.57
C THR A 461 -6.40 5.59 14.17
N LEU A 462 -5.97 6.58 13.38
CA LEU A 462 -5.08 7.65 13.83
C LEU A 462 -5.71 8.48 14.95
N PHE A 463 -7.01 8.74 14.86
CA PHE A 463 -7.74 9.49 15.88
C PHE A 463 -7.85 8.70 17.19
N ARG A 464 -8.05 7.38 17.15
CA ARG A 464 -8.06 6.53 18.34
C ARG A 464 -6.70 6.47 19.03
N LEU A 465 -5.63 6.45 18.23
CA LEU A 465 -4.26 6.42 18.71
C LEU A 465 -3.71 7.83 19.03
N ARG A 466 -4.50 8.90 18.91
CA ARG A 466 -4.04 10.30 19.08
C ARG A 466 -3.38 10.58 20.43
N GLY A 467 -3.74 9.83 21.48
CA GLY A 467 -3.14 9.95 22.81
C GLY A 467 -1.63 9.62 22.80
N GLN A 468 -1.21 8.72 21.91
CA GLN A 468 0.18 8.29 21.72
C GLN A 468 1.00 9.30 20.92
N ARG A 469 0.38 10.31 20.30
CA ARG A 469 1.10 11.29 19.45
C ARG A 469 2.16 12.09 20.21
N ARG A 470 1.98 12.31 21.52
CA ARG A 470 2.94 13.09 22.34
C ARG A 470 4.22 12.30 22.67
N HIS A 471 4.09 10.99 22.83
CA HIS A 471 5.17 10.06 23.14
C HIS A 471 5.09 8.89 22.16
N MET A 472 5.77 9.02 21.02
CA MET A 472 5.64 8.09 19.90
C MET A 472 6.47 6.81 20.07
N GLU A 473 7.51 6.89 20.88
CA GLU A 473 8.46 5.84 21.22
C GLU A 473 7.74 4.56 21.72
N GLY A 474 7.97 3.44 21.04
CA GLY A 474 7.32 2.15 21.32
C GLY A 474 5.81 2.07 21.04
N THR A 475 5.19 3.13 20.51
CA THR A 475 3.73 3.18 20.27
C THR A 475 3.33 2.85 18.83
N LEU A 476 2.05 2.52 18.61
CA LEU A 476 1.56 2.18 17.27
C LEU A 476 1.27 3.42 16.40
N TYR A 477 1.12 4.61 17.00
CA TYR A 477 0.79 5.83 16.28
C TYR A 477 1.74 6.17 15.12
N PRO A 478 3.07 6.27 15.30
CA PRO A 478 3.97 6.59 14.20
C PRO A 478 3.87 5.56 13.07
N LEU A 479 3.82 4.27 13.42
CA LEU A 479 3.71 3.17 12.45
C LEU A 479 2.43 3.29 11.61
N CYS A 480 1.29 3.56 12.26
CA CYS A 480 0.00 3.77 11.61
C CYS A 480 0.01 5.03 10.72
N ALA A 481 0.67 6.10 11.15
CA ALA A 481 0.80 7.32 10.35
C ALA A 481 1.63 7.06 9.08
N GLY A 482 2.72 6.30 9.19
CA GLY A 482 3.53 5.88 8.04
C GLY A 482 2.74 5.01 7.04
N MET A 483 2.01 4.00 7.53
CA MET A 483 1.15 3.16 6.69
C MET A 483 0.07 3.98 5.99
N PHE A 484 -0.64 4.83 6.74
CA PHE A 484 -1.71 5.66 6.19
C PHE A 484 -1.20 6.64 5.13
N ALA A 485 -0.05 7.29 5.38
CA ALA A 485 0.58 8.18 4.42
C ALA A 485 1.00 7.44 3.14
N GLY A 486 1.62 6.27 3.26
CA GLY A 486 2.01 5.43 2.11
C GLY A 486 0.80 5.00 1.28
N LEU A 487 -0.25 4.48 1.92
CA LEU A 487 -1.50 4.09 1.24
C LEU A 487 -2.14 5.28 0.49
N CYS A 488 -2.19 6.46 1.08
CA CYS A 488 -2.72 7.65 0.40
C CYS A 488 -1.85 8.08 -0.80
N GLY A 489 -0.52 7.93 -0.68
CA GLY A 489 0.41 8.20 -1.79
C GLY A 489 0.17 7.26 -2.97
N VAL A 490 -0.01 5.97 -2.72
CA VAL A 490 -0.34 4.96 -3.75
C VAL A 490 -1.67 5.29 -4.43
N LEU A 491 -2.72 5.61 -3.66
CA LEU A 491 -4.00 6.02 -4.22
C LEU A 491 -3.87 7.25 -5.13
N ALA A 492 -3.06 8.23 -4.74
CA ALA A 492 -2.81 9.39 -5.59
C ALA A 492 -2.05 9.02 -6.87
N HIS A 493 -1.11 8.07 -6.79
CA HIS A 493 -0.35 7.60 -7.94
C HIS A 493 -1.22 6.80 -8.93
N CYS A 494 -2.24 6.07 -8.45
CA CYS A 494 -3.20 5.35 -9.30
C CYS A 494 -3.98 6.24 -10.29
N PHE A 495 -3.97 7.57 -10.14
CA PHE A 495 -4.51 8.50 -11.15
C PHE A 495 -3.63 8.62 -12.39
N PHE A 496 -2.36 8.22 -12.30
CA PHE A 496 -1.36 8.39 -13.36
C PHE A 496 -0.78 7.07 -13.88
N GLU A 497 -1.17 5.95 -13.25
CA GLU A 497 -0.64 4.63 -13.55
C GLU A 497 -1.62 3.54 -13.12
N ASN A 498 -1.57 2.38 -13.79
CA ASN A 498 -2.33 1.19 -13.43
C ASN A 498 -1.50 0.21 -12.59
N ILE A 499 -1.26 0.62 -11.35
CA ILE A 499 -0.34 -0.07 -10.42
C ILE A 499 -0.96 -1.34 -9.84
N PHE A 500 -2.27 -1.32 -9.67
CA PHE A 500 -3.05 -2.38 -9.05
C PHE A 500 -3.23 -3.61 -9.95
N GLU A 501 -2.80 -3.56 -11.21
CA GLU A 501 -2.59 -4.77 -12.03
C GLU A 501 -1.41 -5.62 -11.58
N GLN A 502 -0.54 -5.09 -10.72
CA GLN A 502 0.61 -5.84 -10.22
C GLN A 502 0.23 -6.60 -8.94
N PRO A 503 0.26 -7.96 -8.94
CA PRO A 503 -0.14 -8.80 -7.81
C PRO A 503 0.47 -8.38 -6.48
N TYR A 504 1.80 -8.25 -6.43
CA TYR A 504 2.53 -7.93 -5.21
C TYR A 504 2.17 -6.54 -4.66
N MET A 505 1.84 -5.57 -5.51
CA MET A 505 1.40 -4.24 -5.07
C MET A 505 0.06 -4.32 -4.37
N MET A 506 -0.89 -5.08 -4.91
CA MET A 506 -2.17 -5.32 -4.27
C MET A 506 -2.01 -6.07 -2.95
N VAL A 507 -1.19 -7.12 -2.92
CA VAL A 507 -0.89 -7.89 -1.70
C VAL A 507 -0.38 -6.97 -0.59
N TYR A 508 0.59 -6.12 -0.89
CA TYR A 508 1.15 -5.18 0.09
C TYR A 508 0.16 -4.10 0.49
N PHE A 509 -0.52 -3.46 -0.46
CA PHE A 509 -1.51 -2.43 -0.18
C PHE A 509 -2.60 -2.93 0.78
N TRP A 510 -3.20 -4.08 0.48
CA TRP A 510 -4.28 -4.65 1.29
C TRP A 510 -3.80 -5.25 2.62
N THR A 511 -2.57 -5.75 2.67
CA THR A 511 -1.93 -6.18 3.92
C THR A 511 -1.69 -4.99 4.86
N ILE A 512 -1.17 -3.89 4.33
CA ILE A 512 -0.92 -2.66 5.09
C ILE A 512 -2.26 -2.04 5.56
N ALA A 513 -3.28 -2.03 4.69
CA ALA A 513 -4.63 -1.61 5.07
C ALA A 513 -5.19 -2.47 6.22
N ALA A 514 -5.00 -3.80 6.17
CA ALA A 514 -5.38 -4.70 7.24
C ALA A 514 -4.62 -4.44 8.55
N MET A 515 -3.31 -4.19 8.48
CA MET A 515 -2.49 -3.83 9.64
C MET A 515 -2.98 -2.53 10.30
N LEU A 516 -3.32 -1.52 9.47
CA LEU A 516 -3.85 -0.24 9.94
C LEU A 516 -5.20 -0.39 10.64
N VAL A 517 -6.11 -1.19 10.08
CA VAL A 517 -7.41 -1.48 10.71
C VAL A 517 -7.21 -2.31 11.99
N TRP A 518 -6.32 -3.30 11.96
CA TRP A 518 -6.04 -4.14 13.12
C TRP A 518 -5.55 -3.30 14.31
N ALA A 519 -4.62 -2.37 14.08
CA ALA A 519 -4.06 -1.51 15.12
C ALA A 519 -5.11 -0.58 15.77
N GLY A 520 -6.10 -0.10 15.01
CA GLY A 520 -7.12 0.83 15.52
C GLY A 520 -8.37 0.20 16.10
N PHE A 521 -8.71 -1.03 15.67
CA PHE A 521 -10.03 -1.63 15.93
C PHE A 521 -9.97 -3.03 16.54
N LEU A 522 -8.93 -3.81 16.24
CA LEU A 522 -8.88 -5.24 16.58
C LEU A 522 -7.84 -5.56 17.66
N GLN A 523 -6.95 -4.62 17.96
CA GLN A 523 -5.99 -4.74 19.05
C GLN A 523 -6.73 -4.88 20.39
N ASN A 524 -6.31 -5.83 21.23
CA ASN A 524 -6.96 -6.12 22.50
C ASN A 524 -6.14 -5.47 23.65
N PRO A 525 -6.59 -4.35 24.26
CA PRO A 525 -5.77 -3.61 25.23
C PRO A 525 -5.46 -4.41 26.50
N ARG A 526 -6.32 -5.39 26.85
CA ARG A 526 -6.27 -6.11 28.14
C ARG A 526 -5.26 -7.26 28.21
N LYS A 527 -4.61 -7.64 27.11
CA LYS A 527 -3.58 -8.70 27.13
C LYS A 527 -2.14 -8.17 27.28
N GLU A 528 -1.98 -6.86 27.42
CA GLU A 528 -0.68 -6.18 27.30
C GLU A 528 -0.16 -5.60 28.62
N VAL A 529 -0.75 -6.01 29.76
CA VAL A 529 -0.18 -5.79 31.08
C VAL A 529 0.27 -7.16 31.61
N VAL A 530 1.38 -7.66 31.06
CA VAL A 530 2.25 -8.66 31.72
C VAL A 530 3.69 -8.31 31.39
#